data_AF-A0A946XWR8-F1
#
_entry.id   AF-A0A946XWR8-F1
#
_cell.length_a   1.000
_cell.length_b   1.000
_cell.length_c   1.000
_cell.angle_alpha   90.00
_cell.angle_beta   90.00
_cell.angle_gamma   90.00
#
_symmetry.space_group_name_H-M   'P 1'
#
loop_
_entity.id
_entity.type
_entity.pdbx_description
1 polymer ?
#
loop_
_entity_poly.entity_id
_entity_poly.type
_entity_poly.pdbx_seq_one_letter_code
_entity_poly.pdbx_strand_id
1 'polypeptide(L)'
;MEIKRGELTPEEERENTKAVLAHVIPFAMWLTMMVWFDDPTWSYMARSVGGLILLAFFRPWRWYPKLNLKNIPAGIGVGVFIFFVWIGLESPWMVEHAPGV
;
A
#
# COMPACT_ATOMS: atom_id res chain seq x y z
N MET A 1 8.47 -22.41 -21.17
CA MET A 1 9.82 -21.88 -20.96
C MET A 1 9.92 -21.61 -19.47
N GLU A 2 10.47 -22.56 -18.72
CA GLU A 2 10.56 -22.49 -17.25
C GLU A 2 11.68 -21.51 -16.90
N ILE A 3 11.32 -20.35 -16.35
CA ILE A 3 12.31 -19.38 -15.88
C ILE A 3 12.94 -19.99 -14.63
N LYS A 4 14.04 -20.72 -14.79
CA LYS A 4 14.94 -21.03 -13.67
C LYS A 4 15.40 -19.69 -13.13
N ARG A 5 14.78 -19.21 -12.04
CA ARG A 5 15.33 -18.12 -11.24
C ARG A 5 16.71 -18.60 -10.81
N GLY A 6 17.76 -18.09 -11.46
CA GLY A 6 19.12 -18.25 -10.96
C GLY A 6 19.16 -17.69 -9.53
N GLU A 7 19.94 -18.33 -8.67
CA GLU A 7 20.25 -17.76 -7.36
C GLU A 7 20.81 -16.35 -7.57
N LEU A 8 20.34 -15.40 -6.76
CA LEU A 8 20.84 -14.02 -6.81
C LEU A 8 22.33 -14.04 -6.49
N THR A 9 23.09 -13.19 -7.18
CA THR A 9 24.47 -12.92 -6.74
C THR A 9 24.46 -12.35 -5.32
N PRO A 10 25.55 -12.51 -4.54
CA PRO A 10 25.63 -11.96 -3.17
C PRO A 10 25.37 -10.44 -3.13
N GLU A 11 25.75 -9.70 -4.17
CA GLU A 11 25.49 -8.28 -4.31
C GLU A 11 24.00 -7.97 -4.50
N GLU A 12 23.33 -8.69 -5.40
CA GLU A 12 21.89 -8.54 -5.66
C GLU A 12 21.06 -8.96 -4.44
N GLU A 13 21.47 -10.01 -3.74
CA GLU A 13 20.82 -10.43 -2.49
C GLU A 13 20.92 -9.35 -1.41
N ARG A 14 22.08 -8.70 -1.29
CA ARG A 14 22.28 -7.58 -0.36
C ARG A 14 21.42 -6.37 -0.74
N GLU A 15 21.29 -6.04 -2.02
CA GLU A 15 20.42 -4.94 -2.46
C GLU A 15 18.94 -5.28 -2.26
N ASN A 16 18.53 -6.50 -2.58
CA ASN A 16 17.19 -7.01 -2.33
C ASN A 16 16.86 -6.95 -0.83
N THR A 17 17.77 -7.35 0.03
CA THR A 17 17.60 -7.27 1.49
C THR A 17 17.36 -5.84 1.94
N LYS A 18 18.13 -4.87 1.43
CA LYS A 18 17.89 -3.44 1.74
C LYS A 18 16.52 -2.98 1.26
N ALA A 19 16.10 -3.38 0.07
CA ALA A 19 14.78 -3.06 -0.47
C ALA A 19 13.68 -3.62 0.42
N VAL A 20 13.77 -4.89 0.79
CA VAL A 20 12.82 -5.57 1.69
C VAL A 20 12.74 -4.84 3.02
N LEU A 21 13.87 -4.56 3.67
CA LEU A 21 13.89 -3.89 4.97
C LEU A 21 13.28 -2.49 4.91
N ALA A 22 13.53 -1.73 3.84
CA ALA A 22 12.96 -0.40 3.66
C ALA A 22 11.43 -0.40 3.48
N HIS A 23 10.82 -1.54 3.16
CA HIS A 23 9.37 -1.70 3.08
C HIS A 23 8.79 -2.31 4.35
N VAL A 24 9.43 -3.35 4.87
CA VAL A 24 8.93 -4.13 6.02
C VAL A 24 8.99 -3.33 7.31
N ILE A 25 10.07 -2.57 7.55
CA ILE A 25 10.23 -1.84 8.81
C ILE A 25 9.14 -0.76 8.98
N PRO A 26 8.88 0.15 8.00
CA PRO A 26 7.78 1.09 8.10
C PRO A 26 6.42 0.43 8.37
N PHE A 27 6.14 -0.69 7.68
CA PHE A 27 4.88 -1.41 7.85
C PHE A 27 4.75 -1.99 9.27
N ALA A 28 5.78 -2.68 9.75
CA ALA A 28 5.79 -3.25 11.10
C ALA A 28 5.66 -2.17 12.18
N MET A 29 6.36 -1.04 12.04
CA MET A 29 6.24 0.09 12.96
C MET A 29 4.86 0.74 12.91
N TRP A 30 4.25 0.83 11.74
CA TRP A 30 2.89 1.36 11.62
C TRP A 30 1.85 0.42 12.26
N LEU A 31 2.03 -0.89 12.16
CA LEU A 31 1.19 -1.86 12.88
C LEU A 31 1.30 -1.70 14.40
N THR A 32 2.50 -1.46 14.94
CA THR A 32 2.61 -1.18 16.38
C THR A 32 1.86 0.10 16.73
N MET A 33 1.94 1.16 15.92
CA MET A 33 1.14 2.37 16.16
C MET A 33 -0.38 2.10 16.22
N MET A 34 -0.90 1.13 15.46
CA MET A 34 -2.31 0.75 15.55
C MET A 34 -2.69 0.14 16.90
N VAL A 35 -1.77 -0.59 17.53
CA VAL A 35 -1.99 -1.23 18.84
C VAL A 35 -1.80 -0.22 19.99
N TRP A 36 -0.82 0.66 19.88
CA TRP A 36 -0.40 1.54 20.98
C TRP A 36 -1.10 2.91 20.99
N PHE A 37 -1.57 3.41 19.85
CA PHE A 37 -2.33 4.66 19.79
C PHE A 37 -3.81 4.33 19.58
N ASP A 38 -4.57 4.10 20.64
CA ASP A 38 -6.00 3.76 20.60
C ASP A 38 -6.92 4.88 21.11
N ASP A 39 -6.38 6.07 21.39
CA ASP A 39 -7.19 7.24 21.77
C ASP A 39 -8.12 7.68 20.62
N PRO A 40 -9.45 7.67 20.80
CA PRO A 40 -10.41 7.92 19.72
C PRO A 40 -10.31 9.34 19.13
N THR A 41 -9.70 10.29 19.84
CA THR A 41 -9.70 11.69 19.46
C THR A 41 -8.63 12.00 18.41
N TRP A 42 -7.43 11.42 18.57
CA TRP A 42 -6.25 11.79 17.75
C TRP A 42 -5.56 10.60 17.08
N SER A 43 -5.96 9.36 17.38
CA SER A 43 -5.22 8.17 16.90
C SER A 43 -5.14 8.06 15.40
N TYR A 44 -6.21 8.41 14.67
CA TYR A 44 -6.17 8.35 13.21
C TYR A 44 -5.14 9.33 12.62
N MET A 45 -5.10 10.55 13.18
CA MET A 45 -4.13 11.57 12.76
C MET A 45 -2.71 11.16 13.13
N ALA A 46 -2.49 10.69 14.38
CA ALA A 46 -1.18 10.24 14.83
C ALA A 46 -0.64 9.08 13.99
N ARG A 47 -1.48 8.07 13.71
CA ARG A 47 -1.16 6.93 12.84
C ARG A 47 -0.83 7.38 11.40
N SER A 48 -1.59 8.35 10.86
CA SER A 48 -1.37 8.88 9.51
C SER A 48 -0.08 9.69 9.40
N VAL A 49 0.15 10.61 10.33
CA VAL A 49 1.37 11.46 10.37
C VAL A 49 2.60 10.61 10.64
N GLY A 50 2.55 9.69 11.61
CA GLY A 50 3.67 8.80 11.87
C GLY A 50 3.94 7.86 10.70
N GLY A 51 2.91 7.32 10.05
CA GLY A 51 3.05 6.56 8.80
C GLY A 51 3.74 7.38 7.70
N LEU A 52 3.34 8.64 7.51
CA LEU A 52 3.96 9.54 6.54
C LEU A 52 5.44 9.82 6.88
N ILE A 53 5.76 10.04 8.15
CA ILE A 53 7.14 10.23 8.62
C ILE A 53 7.99 8.99 8.35
N LEU A 54 7.48 7.79 8.68
CA LEU A 54 8.16 6.52 8.42
C LEU A 54 8.43 6.34 6.93
N LEU A 55 7.43 6.59 6.08
CA LEU A 55 7.57 6.53 4.63
C LEU A 55 8.59 7.55 4.11
N ALA A 56 8.55 8.80 4.58
CA ALA A 56 9.50 9.84 4.20
C ALA A 56 10.95 9.56 4.63
N PHE A 57 11.11 8.86 5.76
CA PHE A 57 12.41 8.47 6.29
C PHE A 57 13.00 7.28 5.51
N PHE A 58 12.26 6.18 5.39
CA PHE A 58 12.72 4.95 4.74
C PHE A 58 12.70 5.03 3.21
N ARG A 59 11.84 5.87 2.64
CA ARG A 59 11.72 6.16 1.20
C ARG A 59 11.61 4.91 0.30
N PRO A 60 10.67 3.98 0.56
CA PRO A 60 10.54 2.73 -0.18
C PRO A 60 10.33 2.91 -1.70
N TRP A 61 9.89 4.10 -2.14
CA TRP A 61 9.78 4.42 -3.57
C TRP A 61 11.11 4.50 -4.32
N ARG A 62 12.26 4.61 -3.63
CA ARG A 62 13.58 4.68 -4.28
C ARG A 62 13.95 3.42 -5.06
N TRP A 63 13.30 2.30 -4.74
CA TRP A 63 13.52 1.01 -5.41
C TRP A 63 12.57 0.79 -6.61
N TYR A 64 11.72 1.76 -6.94
CA TYR A 64 10.81 1.70 -8.08
C TYR A 64 11.30 2.58 -9.25
N PRO A 65 10.92 2.24 -10.49
CA PRO A 65 11.15 3.11 -11.63
C PRO A 65 10.43 4.45 -11.46
N LYS A 66 10.90 5.47 -12.19
CA LYS A 66 10.31 6.82 -12.18
C LYS A 66 8.84 6.77 -12.58
N LEU A 67 8.04 7.69 -12.02
CA LEU A 67 6.62 7.83 -12.32
C LEU A 67 6.40 8.01 -13.83
N ASN A 68 5.67 7.09 -14.45
CA ASN A 68 5.25 7.20 -15.84
C ASN A 68 3.86 7.83 -15.90
N LEU A 69 3.79 9.10 -16.29
CA LEU A 69 2.54 9.86 -16.35
C LEU A 69 1.50 9.25 -17.30
N LYS A 70 1.93 8.48 -18.31
CA LYS A 70 1.02 7.79 -19.24
C LYS A 70 0.17 6.72 -18.55
N ASN A 71 0.64 6.19 -17.41
CA ASN A 71 -0.08 5.18 -16.65
C ASN A 71 -1.07 5.80 -15.65
N ILE A 72 -1.03 7.13 -15.45
CA ILE A 72 -1.92 7.81 -14.49
C ILE A 72 -3.39 7.65 -14.87
N PRO A 73 -3.83 7.91 -16.13
CA PRO A 73 -5.22 7.75 -16.50
C PRO A 73 -5.74 6.33 -16.28
N ALA A 74 -4.92 5.31 -16.61
CA ALA A 74 -5.26 3.92 -16.35
C ALA A 74 -5.38 3.63 -14.85
N GLY A 75 -4.45 4.15 -14.03
CA GLY A 75 -4.52 4.03 -12.58
C GLY A 75 -5.76 4.68 -11.97
N ILE A 76 -6.14 5.87 -12.45
CA ILE A 76 -7.39 6.53 -12.06
C ILE A 76 -8.59 5.68 -12.46
N GLY A 77 -8.62 5.17 -13.69
CA GLY A 77 -9.71 4.31 -14.17
C GLY A 77 -9.89 3.05 -13.32
N VAL A 78 -8.78 2.39 -12.94
CA VAL A 78 -8.81 1.24 -12.02
C VAL A 78 -9.30 1.65 -10.62
N GLY A 79 -8.86 2.80 -10.11
CA GLY A 79 -9.32 3.32 -8.82
C GLY A 79 -10.82 3.59 -8.80
N VAL A 80 -11.35 4.23 -9.85
CA VAL A 80 -12.79 4.47 -10.03
C VAL A 80 -13.55 3.15 -10.14
N PHE A 81 -13.02 2.19 -10.88
CA PHE A 81 -13.63 0.85 -11.00
C PHE A 81 -13.73 0.16 -9.64
N ILE A 82 -12.62 0.11 -8.87
CA ILE A 82 -12.61 -0.49 -7.53
C ILE A 82 -13.57 0.26 -6.60
N PHE A 83 -13.64 1.58 -6.67
CA PHE A 83 -14.60 2.38 -5.90
C PHE A 83 -16.04 1.92 -6.17
N PHE A 84 -16.44 1.75 -7.43
CA PHE A 84 -17.80 1.29 -7.76
C PHE A 84 -18.06 -0.15 -7.29
N VAL A 85 -17.10 -1.05 -7.48
CA VAL A 85 -17.25 -2.45 -7.05
C VAL A 85 -17.32 -2.56 -5.53
N TRP A 86 -16.52 -1.79 -4.80
CA TRP A 86 -16.46 -1.89 -3.35
C TRP A 86 -17.56 -1.07 -2.67
N ILE A 87 -17.58 0.24 -2.92
CA ILE A 87 -18.48 1.18 -2.23
C ILE A 87 -19.85 1.22 -2.91
N GLY A 88 -19.89 1.12 -4.25
CA GLY A 88 -21.15 1.13 -4.98
C GLY A 88 -22.05 -0.05 -4.60
N LEU A 89 -21.48 -1.25 -4.44
CA LEU A 89 -22.23 -2.44 -3.99
C LEU A 89 -22.71 -2.33 -2.54
N GLU A 90 -21.96 -1.67 -1.66
CA GLU A 90 -22.36 -1.39 -0.28
C GLU A 90 -23.33 -0.18 -0.16
N SER A 91 -23.62 0.51 -1.26
CA SER A 91 -24.45 1.71 -1.22
C SER A 91 -25.91 1.38 -0.89
N PRO A 92 -26.62 2.24 -0.13
CA PRO A 92 -28.03 2.01 0.22
C PRO A 92 -28.92 1.77 -1.01
N TRP A 93 -28.61 2.45 -2.12
CA TRP A 93 -29.32 2.29 -3.39
C TRP A 93 -29.20 0.87 -3.97
N MET A 94 -28.01 0.26 -3.93
CA MET A 94 -27.79 -1.12 -4.39
C MET A 94 -28.45 -2.13 -3.46
N VAL A 95 -28.36 -1.92 -2.14
CA VAL A 95 -28.99 -2.79 -1.14
C VAL A 95 -30.52 -2.81 -1.29
N GLU A 96 -31.14 -1.68 -1.64
CA GLU A 96 -32.59 -1.61 -1.91
C GLU A 96 -33.00 -2.27 -3.23
N HIS A 97 -32.20 -2.15 -4.30
CA HIS A 97 -32.60 -2.57 -5.65
C HIS A 97 -32.12 -3.98 -6.03
N ALA A 98 -31.16 -4.56 -5.31
CA ALA A 98 -30.69 -5.93 -5.50
C ALA A 98 -30.51 -6.66 -4.15
N PRO A 99 -31.59 -6.89 -3.38
CA PRO A 99 -31.52 -7.58 -2.10
C PRO A 99 -31.22 -9.06 -2.32
N GLY A 100 -29.98 -9.49 -2.08
CA GLY A 100 -29.56 -10.88 -2.27
C GLY A 100 -28.06 -11.10 -2.53
N VAL A 101 -27.27 -10.02 -2.58
CA VAL A 101 -25.81 -10.05 -2.41
C VAL A 101 -25.48 -9.55 -1.01
#